data_AF-A0A556RK86-F1
#
_entry.id   AF-A0A556RK86-F1
#
_cell.length_a   1.000
_cell.length_b   1.000
_cell.length_c   1.000
_cell.angle_alpha   90.00
_cell.angle_beta   90.00
_cell.angle_gamma   90.00
#
_symmetry.space_group_name_H-M   'P 1'
#
loop_
_entity.id
_entity.type
_entity.pdbx_description
1 polymer ?
#
loop_
_entity_poly.entity_id
_entity_poly.type
_entity_poly.pdbx_seq_one_letter_code
_entity_poly.pdbx_strand_id
1 'polypeptide(L)'
;MKNYIYLFLLSILLLTGCDDKKDSQPSSDVTPSTNQNNEVNTNTQNDTTNKTTITTNNNENNATNSSNDNQSQLSTQVTNSYLFHTEPELLPNKKLIKHQTIQSSDKKSINYNDKGYVKDYDLEGLYGEINYDTAKYIYGMKDTRNSYDITFDESKNIIGMKNSNDEIVANSEFDEQGRLVETTLSNFADNNIIFNSKIIYQGNQVEQVLYNAYVKMDDKKQLPVLVREKDIIYNAEKQLEKTITRTFKLSAKGEVIINDKNEQELESTETCSYSEYNQSNDWTKAVCETTGNGSSKINLTRTIEYL
;
A
#
# COMPACT_ATOMS: atom_id res chain seq x y z
N MET A 1 -31.88 -20.11 -16.79
CA MET A 1 -31.69 -18.73 -16.29
C MET A 1 -30.35 -18.23 -16.80
N LYS A 2 -30.26 -16.97 -17.25
CA LYS A 2 -29.01 -16.40 -17.76
C LYS A 2 -28.28 -15.74 -16.59
N ASN A 3 -27.21 -16.36 -16.09
CA ASN A 3 -26.39 -15.74 -15.05
C ASN A 3 -25.53 -14.65 -15.68
N TYR A 4 -25.73 -13.41 -15.25
CA TYR A 4 -24.85 -12.29 -15.59
C TYR A 4 -23.58 -12.42 -14.75
N ILE A 5 -22.44 -12.58 -15.42
CA ILE A 5 -21.12 -12.56 -14.78
C ILE A 5 -20.82 -11.09 -14.45
N TYR A 6 -21.14 -10.68 -13.22
CA TYR A 6 -20.59 -9.46 -12.64
C TYR A 6 -19.16 -9.76 -12.19
N LEU A 7 -18.19 -9.25 -12.96
CA LEU A 7 -16.77 -9.39 -12.66
C LEU A 7 -16.41 -8.46 -11.48
N PHE A 8 -16.66 -8.94 -10.25
CA PHE A 8 -16.30 -8.21 -9.03
C PHE A 8 -14.78 -8.26 -8.82
N LEU A 9 -14.09 -7.29 -9.42
CA LEU A 9 -12.71 -6.96 -9.09
C LEU A 9 -12.67 -6.37 -7.68
N LEU A 10 -12.32 -7.20 -6.70
CA LEU A 10 -12.07 -6.78 -5.32
C LEU A 10 -11.01 -5.66 -5.29
N SER A 11 -11.45 -4.44 -4.96
CA SER A 11 -10.71 -3.43 -4.19
C SER A 11 -9.21 -3.25 -4.51
N ILE A 12 -8.82 -3.23 -5.78
CA ILE A 12 -7.69 -2.41 -6.25
C ILE A 12 -8.07 -1.52 -7.44
N LEU A 13 -9.37 -1.25 -7.52
CA LEU A 13 -10.00 -0.15 -8.25
C LEU A 13 -10.49 0.88 -7.22
N LEU A 14 -9.59 1.77 -6.80
CA LEU A 14 -10.01 3.15 -6.60
C LEU A 14 -10.15 3.79 -7.98
N LEU A 15 -11.11 4.70 -8.12
CA LEU A 15 -11.26 5.60 -9.27
C LEU A 15 -11.85 5.04 -10.59
N THR A 16 -13.08 4.52 -10.53
CA THR A 16 -14.07 4.73 -11.61
C THR A 16 -15.45 5.13 -11.06
N GLY A 17 -15.61 6.42 -10.76
CA GLY A 17 -16.93 7.00 -10.55
C GLY A 17 -17.68 7.13 -11.87
N CYS A 18 -18.58 6.19 -12.18
CA CYS A 18 -19.56 6.36 -13.25
C CYS A 18 -20.73 7.21 -12.74
N ASP A 19 -20.87 8.43 -13.23
CA ASP A 19 -22.13 9.18 -13.12
C ASP A 19 -22.47 9.86 -14.46
N ASP A 20 -23.41 9.25 -15.18
CA ASP A 20 -23.86 9.67 -16.50
C ASP A 20 -24.85 10.85 -16.36
N LYS A 21 -24.33 12.08 -16.34
CA LYS A 21 -25.15 13.28 -16.58
C LYS A 21 -24.53 14.18 -17.64
N LYS A 22 -25.08 14.06 -18.85
CA LYS A 22 -25.11 15.17 -19.81
C LYS A 22 -25.70 16.40 -19.12
N ASP A 23 -25.02 17.52 -19.20
CA ASP A 23 -25.70 18.74 -19.63
C ASP A 23 -24.77 19.73 -20.34
N SER A 24 -25.42 20.57 -21.13
CA SER A 24 -24.91 21.31 -22.29
C SER A 24 -23.81 22.35 -22.03
N GLN A 25 -22.90 22.48 -23.00
CA GLN A 25 -22.02 23.64 -23.20
C GLN A 25 -22.85 24.95 -23.41
N PRO A 26 -22.29 26.14 -23.14
CA PRO A 26 -21.61 26.83 -24.24
C PRO A 26 -20.26 27.49 -23.87
N SER A 27 -19.49 27.75 -24.92
CA SER A 27 -18.14 28.34 -24.92
C SER A 27 -18.13 29.87 -24.88
N SER A 28 -17.02 30.44 -24.40
CA SER A 28 -16.44 31.67 -24.97
C SER A 28 -14.92 31.67 -24.81
N ASP A 29 -14.21 32.10 -25.85
CA ASP A 29 -12.75 32.14 -25.94
C ASP A 29 -12.08 33.10 -24.93
N VAL A 30 -10.76 32.95 -24.73
CA VAL A 30 -9.71 33.93 -25.16
C VAL A 30 -8.35 33.59 -24.52
N THR A 31 -7.38 33.33 -25.37
CA THR A 31 -5.92 33.56 -25.19
C THR A 31 -5.58 34.77 -26.09
N PRO A 32 -4.54 35.62 -25.90
CA PRO A 32 -3.22 35.25 -25.34
C PRO A 32 -2.39 36.38 -24.64
N SER A 33 -1.10 36.06 -24.45
CA SER A 33 0.12 36.91 -24.43
C SER A 33 0.89 36.93 -23.10
N THR A 34 2.20 36.59 -22.98
CA THR A 34 3.51 36.90 -23.61
C THR A 34 4.34 37.85 -22.70
N ASN A 35 5.67 37.74 -22.77
CA ASN A 35 6.74 38.61 -22.19
C ASN A 35 7.18 38.34 -20.74
N GLN A 36 8.45 38.52 -20.36
CA GLN A 36 9.75 38.42 -21.08
C GLN A 36 10.90 38.45 -20.04
N ASN A 37 12.06 37.89 -20.41
CA ASN A 37 13.44 38.22 -20.01
C ASN A 37 13.74 38.90 -18.64
N ASN A 38 14.71 38.34 -17.89
CA ASN A 38 16.09 38.88 -17.92
C ASN A 38 17.13 37.98 -17.21
N GLU A 39 18.40 38.38 -17.32
CA GLU A 39 19.60 37.54 -17.35
C GLU A 39 20.68 38.04 -16.33
N VAL A 40 21.83 37.34 -16.28
CA VAL A 40 23.16 37.80 -15.82
C VAL A 40 23.62 37.46 -14.37
N ASN A 41 24.41 36.38 -14.28
CA ASN A 41 25.74 36.22 -13.65
C ASN A 41 26.27 37.22 -12.59
N THR A 42 26.97 36.68 -11.57
CA THR A 42 28.45 36.82 -11.47
C THR A 42 29.11 35.82 -10.51
N ASN A 43 30.34 35.41 -10.85
CA ASN A 43 31.21 34.54 -10.04
C ASN A 43 31.87 35.29 -8.86
N THR A 44 32.34 34.54 -7.85
CA THR A 44 33.70 34.71 -7.30
C THR A 44 34.20 33.39 -6.71
N GLN A 45 35.40 33.00 -7.12
CA GLN A 45 36.20 31.91 -6.56
C GLN A 45 37.56 32.52 -6.15
N ASN A 46 38.15 32.08 -5.02
CA ASN A 46 39.60 31.99 -4.87
C ASN A 46 40.01 31.21 -3.62
N ASP A 47 41.09 30.43 -3.77
CA ASP A 47 41.72 29.59 -2.75
C ASP A 47 42.55 30.38 -1.73
N THR A 48 42.95 29.75 -0.62
CA THR A 48 44.36 29.29 -0.43
C THR A 48 44.60 28.68 0.96
N THR A 49 45.30 27.55 0.95
CA THR A 49 45.77 26.71 2.07
C THR A 49 46.80 27.38 2.99
N ASN A 50 46.84 27.04 4.30
CA ASN A 50 48.14 26.75 4.93
C ASN A 50 48.14 25.95 6.26
N LYS A 51 49.32 25.37 6.53
CA LYS A 51 49.67 24.39 7.58
C LYS A 51 50.81 24.99 8.46
N THR A 52 51.10 24.61 9.71
CA THR A 52 50.61 23.57 10.66
C THR A 52 50.98 24.05 12.09
N THR A 53 50.31 23.59 13.17
CA THR A 53 50.97 23.25 14.47
C THR A 53 50.06 22.37 15.33
N ILE A 54 50.66 21.36 15.98
CA ILE A 54 50.02 20.44 16.93
C ILE A 54 50.31 20.92 18.35
N THR A 55 49.28 20.99 19.21
CA THR A 55 49.46 20.95 20.67
C THR A 55 48.35 20.12 21.31
N THR A 56 48.71 18.95 21.82
CA THR A 56 47.83 18.06 22.58
C THR A 56 47.69 18.58 24.01
N ASN A 57 46.47 18.56 24.59
CA ASN A 57 46.20 17.97 25.91
C ASN A 57 44.73 18.08 26.37
N ASN A 58 44.23 16.94 26.84
CA ASN A 58 43.22 16.72 27.89
C ASN A 58 41.73 16.89 27.59
N ASN A 59 41.12 15.76 27.24
CA ASN A 59 39.82 15.20 27.66
C ASN A 59 38.94 16.10 28.54
N GLU A 60 37.76 16.51 28.07
CA GLU A 60 36.53 15.70 28.00
C GLU A 60 35.93 15.34 29.38
N ASN A 61 34.90 16.12 29.75
CA ASN A 61 33.80 15.69 30.61
C ASN A 61 32.59 16.62 30.40
N ASN A 62 32.16 16.76 29.14
CA ASN A 62 30.82 17.26 28.84
C ASN A 62 29.92 16.04 28.63
N ALA A 63 29.10 15.73 29.64
CA ALA A 63 28.05 14.73 29.52
C ALA A 63 26.95 15.24 28.60
N THR A 64 27.17 15.12 27.29
CA THR A 64 26.11 15.26 26.30
C THR A 64 25.09 14.18 26.58
N ASN A 65 23.89 14.58 27.03
CA ASN A 65 22.75 13.67 27.13
C ASN A 65 22.44 13.15 25.72
N SER A 66 23.00 11.99 25.39
CA SER A 66 22.55 11.19 24.26
C SER A 66 21.12 10.77 24.56
N SER A 67 20.16 11.50 24.00
CA SER A 67 18.79 11.04 23.88
C SER A 67 18.82 9.74 23.11
N ASN A 68 18.73 8.62 23.83
CA ASN A 68 18.39 7.33 23.26
C ASN A 68 16.95 7.43 22.74
N ASP A 69 16.79 8.01 21.56
CA ASP A 69 15.67 7.73 20.66
C ASP A 69 15.84 6.26 20.24
N ASN A 70 15.52 5.36 21.17
CA ASN A 70 15.21 3.97 20.88
C ASN A 70 13.96 4.00 20.00
N GLN A 71 14.20 4.12 18.71
CA GLN A 71 13.20 4.04 17.66
C GLN A 71 12.61 2.63 17.74
N SER A 72 11.56 2.49 18.54
CA SER A 72 10.90 1.21 18.85
C SER A 72 10.35 0.62 17.56
N GLN A 73 11.16 -0.19 16.89
CA GLN A 73 10.74 -0.92 15.71
C GLN A 73 9.54 -1.79 16.09
N LEU A 74 8.47 -1.72 15.29
CA LEU A 74 7.30 -2.55 15.47
C LEU A 74 7.70 -4.03 15.47
N SER A 75 7.05 -4.84 16.30
CA SER A 75 7.27 -6.28 16.25
C SER A 75 6.81 -6.82 14.89
N THR A 76 7.56 -7.80 14.38
CA THR A 76 7.23 -8.46 13.10
C THR A 76 5.78 -8.96 13.05
N GLN A 77 5.25 -9.43 14.18
CA GLN A 77 3.87 -9.88 14.36
C GLN A 77 2.84 -8.79 14.04
N VAL A 78 3.08 -7.55 14.51
CA VAL A 78 2.24 -6.40 14.17
C VAL A 78 2.35 -6.09 12.68
N THR A 79 3.57 -5.98 12.15
CA THR A 79 3.80 -5.71 10.71
C THR A 79 3.09 -6.74 9.82
N ASN A 80 3.16 -8.03 10.14
CA ASN A 80 2.50 -9.10 9.40
C ASN A 80 0.96 -8.98 9.42
N SER A 81 0.37 -8.62 10.57
CA SER A 81 -1.07 -8.36 10.68
C SER A 81 -1.51 -7.23 9.75
N TYR A 82 -0.75 -6.13 9.68
CA TYR A 82 -1.04 -5.04 8.73
C TYR A 82 -0.87 -5.50 7.28
N LEU A 83 0.22 -6.17 6.93
CA LEU A 83 0.51 -6.55 5.55
C LEU A 83 -0.41 -7.65 4.99
N PHE A 84 -1.04 -8.45 5.85
CA PHE A 84 -2.05 -9.42 5.42
C PHE A 84 -3.43 -8.77 5.19
N HIS A 85 -3.84 -7.85 6.06
CA HIS A 85 -5.22 -7.30 6.06
C HIS A 85 -5.36 -5.91 5.44
N THR A 86 -4.27 -5.18 5.26
CA THR A 86 -4.23 -3.76 4.85
C THR A 86 -3.03 -3.52 3.93
N GLU A 87 -2.82 -2.27 3.50
CA GLU A 87 -1.72 -1.92 2.60
C GLU A 87 -0.47 -1.40 3.36
N PRO A 88 0.75 -1.53 2.80
CA PRO A 88 1.99 -1.10 3.46
C PRO A 88 2.00 0.37 3.90
N GLU A 89 1.35 1.27 3.18
CA GLU A 89 1.26 2.69 3.56
C GLU A 89 0.45 2.95 4.84
N LEU A 90 -0.32 1.96 5.30
CA LEU A 90 -1.15 2.07 6.49
C LEU A 90 -0.45 1.56 7.74
N LEU A 91 0.75 0.98 7.60
CA LEU A 91 1.65 0.64 8.71
C LEU A 91 1.92 1.88 9.59
N PRO A 92 2.13 1.69 10.91
CA PRO A 92 2.66 2.73 11.77
C PRO A 92 4.17 2.92 11.58
N ASN A 93 4.67 4.15 11.77
CA ASN A 93 6.09 4.45 11.72
C ASN A 93 6.78 4.21 13.09
N LYS A 94 6.12 4.55 14.20
CA LYS A 94 6.71 4.48 15.56
C LYS A 94 5.81 3.96 16.68
N LYS A 95 4.50 4.21 16.63
CA LYS A 95 3.55 3.91 17.71
C LYS A 95 2.43 3.02 17.21
N LEU A 96 1.97 2.08 18.03
CA LEU A 96 0.82 1.25 17.70
C LEU A 96 -0.42 2.12 17.53
N ILE A 97 -1.13 1.92 16.43
CA ILE A 97 -2.40 2.57 16.14
C ILE A 97 -3.51 1.80 16.85
N LYS A 98 -4.47 2.53 17.42
CA LYS A 98 -5.72 2.01 17.98
C LYS A 98 -6.86 2.08 16.96
N HIS A 99 -6.95 3.20 16.26
CA HIS A 99 -7.95 3.47 15.24
C HIS A 99 -7.37 4.41 14.18
N GLN A 100 -7.75 4.21 12.92
CA GLN A 100 -7.50 5.20 11.87
C GLN A 100 -8.66 5.33 10.90
N THR A 101 -8.81 6.53 10.35
CA THR A 101 -9.76 6.81 9.26
C THR A 101 -9.04 7.50 8.11
N ILE A 102 -9.38 7.12 6.88
CA ILE A 102 -8.92 7.80 5.66
C ILE A 102 -10.16 8.35 4.96
N GLN A 103 -10.19 9.66 4.74
CA GLN A 103 -11.31 10.36 4.12
C GLN A 103 -10.93 10.80 2.70
N SER A 104 -11.76 10.40 1.74
CA SER A 104 -11.79 10.84 0.34
C SER A 104 -13.20 11.37 0.02
N SER A 105 -13.79 11.00 -1.12
CA SER A 105 -15.26 10.98 -1.30
C SER A 105 -15.93 10.12 -0.24
N ASP A 106 -15.30 9.00 0.11
CA ASP A 106 -15.81 7.97 0.99
C ASP A 106 -14.92 7.86 2.23
N LYS A 107 -15.45 7.22 3.28
CA LYS A 107 -14.74 7.04 4.54
C LYS A 107 -14.28 5.60 4.67
N LYS A 108 -12.97 5.41 4.77
CA LYS A 108 -12.35 4.17 5.21
C LYS A 108 -12.09 4.23 6.72
N SER A 109 -12.19 3.10 7.40
CA SER A 109 -11.84 2.98 8.82
C SER A 109 -11.18 1.64 9.13
N ILE A 110 -10.16 1.65 9.97
CA ILE A 110 -9.48 0.44 10.46
C ILE A 110 -9.31 0.55 11.98
N ASN A 111 -9.64 -0.52 12.66
CA ASN A 111 -9.56 -0.67 14.11
C ASN A 111 -8.52 -1.74 14.48
N TYR A 112 -7.87 -1.54 15.61
CA TYR A 112 -6.83 -2.41 16.13
C TYR A 112 -7.18 -2.87 17.55
N ASN A 113 -6.64 -4.00 17.97
CA ASN A 113 -6.72 -4.44 19.36
C ASN A 113 -5.58 -3.82 20.20
N ASP A 114 -5.60 -4.03 21.52
CA ASP A 114 -4.61 -3.48 22.46
C ASP A 114 -3.17 -4.01 22.25
N LYS A 115 -2.96 -4.98 21.34
CA LYS A 115 -1.64 -5.47 20.90
C LYS A 115 -1.19 -4.84 19.57
N GLY A 116 -2.02 -3.98 18.97
CA GLY A 116 -1.79 -3.34 17.68
C GLY A 116 -2.08 -4.23 16.45
N TYR A 117 -2.71 -5.39 16.60
CA TYR A 117 -3.13 -6.21 15.45
C TYR A 117 -4.42 -5.67 14.83
N VAL A 118 -4.55 -5.76 13.50
CA VAL A 118 -5.78 -5.40 12.77
C VAL A 118 -6.94 -6.22 13.31
N LYS A 119 -7.92 -5.55 13.92
CA LYS A 119 -9.10 -6.17 14.51
C LYS A 119 -10.26 -6.19 13.52
N ASP A 120 -10.55 -5.05 12.91
CA ASP A 120 -11.62 -4.93 11.92
C ASP A 120 -11.39 -3.71 11.02
N TYR A 121 -11.98 -3.72 9.83
CA TYR A 121 -11.91 -2.62 8.88
C TYR A 121 -13.15 -2.52 8.00
N ASP A 122 -13.40 -1.31 7.51
CA ASP A 122 -14.30 -1.00 6.41
C ASP A 122 -13.52 -0.16 5.38
N LEU A 123 -13.30 -0.74 4.21
CA LEU A 123 -12.61 -0.12 3.08
C LEU A 123 -13.63 0.06 1.95
N GLU A 124 -14.46 1.10 2.06
CA GLU A 124 -15.49 1.48 1.07
C GLU A 124 -16.59 0.42 0.88
N GLY A 125 -17.07 -0.14 1.99
CA GLY A 125 -18.10 -1.16 2.05
C GLY A 125 -17.57 -2.60 1.97
N LEU A 126 -16.26 -2.76 1.76
CA LEU A 126 -15.55 -4.03 1.96
C LEU A 126 -15.15 -4.16 3.44
N TYR A 127 -15.76 -5.13 4.11
CA TYR A 127 -15.62 -5.36 5.54
C TYR A 127 -14.72 -6.57 5.84
N GLY A 128 -13.87 -6.43 6.86
CA GLY A 128 -13.12 -7.52 7.46
C GLY A 128 -13.16 -7.44 8.99
N GLU A 129 -13.28 -8.58 9.69
CA GLU A 129 -13.23 -8.69 11.15
C GLU A 129 -12.47 -9.95 11.57
N ILE A 130 -11.44 -9.79 12.39
CA ILE A 130 -10.51 -10.82 12.83
C ILE A 130 -10.69 -11.06 14.33
N ASN A 131 -11.10 -12.26 14.70
CA ASN A 131 -11.12 -12.70 16.09
C ASN A 131 -9.94 -13.63 16.38
N TYR A 132 -8.93 -13.10 17.07
CA TYR A 132 -7.68 -13.80 17.43
C TYR A 132 -7.83 -14.86 18.52
N ASP A 133 -8.95 -14.85 19.26
CA ASP A 133 -9.24 -15.79 20.35
C ASP A 133 -10.06 -16.98 19.85
N THR A 134 -11.07 -16.75 19.01
CA THR A 134 -11.87 -17.82 18.38
C THR A 134 -11.29 -18.31 17.05
N ALA A 135 -10.22 -17.68 16.56
CA ALA A 135 -9.58 -17.95 15.27
C ALA A 135 -10.56 -17.91 14.09
N LYS A 136 -11.33 -16.84 14.00
CA LYS A 136 -12.29 -16.60 12.91
C LYS A 136 -11.98 -15.31 12.17
N TYR A 137 -12.11 -15.35 10.84
CA TYR A 137 -12.15 -14.16 9.98
C TYR A 137 -13.53 -14.05 9.35
N ILE A 138 -14.14 -12.87 9.43
CA ILE A 138 -15.36 -12.53 8.69
C ILE A 138 -14.96 -11.55 7.60
N TYR A 139 -15.33 -11.82 6.35
CA TYR A 139 -14.96 -10.96 5.22
C TYR A 139 -16.06 -10.92 4.16
N GLY A 140 -16.27 -9.75 3.56
CA GLY A 140 -17.19 -9.59 2.42
C GLY A 140 -17.69 -8.16 2.25
N MET A 141 -18.77 -7.96 1.50
CA MET A 141 -19.36 -6.64 1.25
C MET A 141 -20.81 -6.57 1.71
N LYS A 142 -21.15 -5.50 2.42
CA LYS A 142 -22.53 -5.20 2.88
C LYS A 142 -23.17 -6.41 3.59
N ASP A 143 -24.19 -6.98 2.97
CA ASP A 143 -25.00 -8.10 3.49
C ASP A 143 -24.40 -9.49 3.19
N THR A 144 -23.42 -9.58 2.27
CA THR A 144 -22.73 -10.83 1.92
C THR A 144 -21.42 -10.90 2.70
N ARG A 145 -21.39 -11.70 3.77
CA ARG A 145 -20.21 -11.91 4.61
C ARG A 145 -19.96 -13.40 4.81
N ASN A 146 -18.76 -13.83 4.46
CA ASN A 146 -18.31 -15.20 4.63
C ASN A 146 -17.46 -15.31 5.91
N SER A 147 -17.51 -16.47 6.55
CA SER A 147 -16.72 -16.77 7.74
C SER A 147 -15.71 -17.87 7.44
N TYR A 148 -14.48 -17.66 7.90
CA TYR A 148 -13.33 -18.53 7.69
C TYR A 148 -12.70 -18.92 9.02
N ASP A 149 -12.28 -20.18 9.13
CA ASP A 149 -11.42 -20.66 10.21
C ASP A 149 -9.97 -20.27 9.91
N ILE A 150 -9.32 -19.59 10.86
CA ILE A 150 -7.93 -19.16 10.76
C ILE A 150 -7.03 -20.19 11.43
N THR A 151 -5.93 -20.55 10.76
CA THR A 151 -4.79 -21.19 11.43
C THR A 151 -3.75 -20.11 11.74
N PHE A 152 -3.42 -19.95 13.03
CA PHE A 152 -2.34 -19.08 13.50
C PHE A 152 -1.09 -19.89 13.85
N ASP A 153 0.09 -19.28 13.74
CA ASP A 153 1.29 -19.75 14.41
C ASP A 153 1.34 -19.31 15.90
N GLU A 154 2.41 -19.69 16.62
CA GLU A 154 2.65 -19.28 18.01
C GLU A 154 2.79 -17.76 18.18
N SER A 155 3.18 -17.07 17.10
CA SER A 155 3.34 -15.62 17.02
C SER A 155 2.06 -14.86 16.63
N LYS A 156 0.92 -15.58 16.46
CA LYS A 156 -0.36 -15.05 15.97
C LYS A 156 -0.32 -14.48 14.55
N ASN A 157 0.67 -14.87 13.75
CA ASN A 157 0.64 -14.68 12.30
C ASN A 157 -0.39 -15.62 11.70
N ILE A 158 -1.13 -15.18 10.68
CA ILE A 158 -2.01 -16.04 9.91
C ILE A 158 -1.14 -16.88 8.97
N ILE A 159 -1.16 -18.20 9.13
CA ILE A 159 -0.46 -19.13 8.23
C ILE A 159 -1.41 -19.75 7.19
N GLY A 160 -2.72 -19.75 7.46
CA GLY A 160 -3.73 -20.09 6.46
C GLY A 160 -5.17 -19.90 6.95
N MET A 161 -6.12 -20.08 6.03
CA MET A 161 -7.56 -20.00 6.31
C MET A 161 -8.33 -21.11 5.59
N LYS A 162 -9.47 -21.52 6.16
CA LYS A 162 -10.42 -22.46 5.56
C LYS A 162 -11.83 -21.88 5.48
N ASN A 163 -12.58 -22.28 4.45
CA ASN A 163 -14.02 -22.00 4.36
C ASN A 163 -14.87 -23.04 5.12
N SER A 164 -16.19 -22.89 5.08
CA SER A 164 -17.15 -23.80 5.72
C SER A 164 -17.18 -25.23 5.16
N ASN A 165 -16.50 -25.50 4.05
CA ASN A 165 -16.35 -26.82 3.43
C ASN A 165 -15.00 -27.48 3.79
N ASP A 166 -14.27 -26.92 4.76
CA ASP A 166 -12.89 -27.31 5.13
C ASP A 166 -11.83 -27.07 4.03
N GLU A 167 -12.19 -26.42 2.92
CA GLU A 167 -11.29 -26.11 1.81
C GLU A 167 -10.34 -24.98 2.22
N ILE A 168 -9.03 -25.14 1.94
CA ILE A 168 -8.03 -24.11 2.22
C ILE A 168 -8.19 -22.97 1.21
N VAL A 169 -8.46 -21.77 1.72
CA VAL A 169 -8.72 -20.57 0.91
C VAL A 169 -7.70 -19.45 1.09
N ALA A 170 -6.81 -19.55 2.08
CA ALA A 170 -5.64 -18.69 2.19
C ALA A 170 -4.44 -19.49 2.71
N ASN A 171 -3.25 -19.17 2.23
CA ASN A 171 -1.97 -19.60 2.79
C ASN A 171 -0.99 -18.41 2.78
N SER A 172 -0.08 -18.37 3.75
CA SER A 172 0.95 -17.33 3.85
C SER A 172 2.33 -17.93 4.08
N GLU A 173 3.34 -17.31 3.48
CA GLU A 173 4.75 -17.68 3.61
C GLU A 173 5.54 -16.57 4.33
N PHE A 174 6.51 -16.99 5.13
CA PHE A 174 7.31 -16.12 5.99
C PHE A 174 8.80 -16.40 5.77
N ASP A 175 9.63 -15.36 5.86
CA ASP A 175 11.08 -15.52 5.78
C ASP A 175 11.72 -15.97 7.11
N GLU A 176 13.05 -16.14 7.10
CA GLU A 176 13.85 -16.52 8.27
C GLU A 176 13.77 -15.53 9.45
N GLN A 177 13.29 -14.30 9.21
CA GLN A 177 13.06 -13.27 10.22
C GLN A 177 11.59 -13.24 10.70
N GLY A 178 10.77 -14.18 10.22
CA GLY A 178 9.35 -14.30 10.51
C GLY A 178 8.48 -13.27 9.82
N ARG A 179 8.98 -12.55 8.80
CA ARG A 179 8.25 -11.50 8.09
C ARG A 179 7.42 -12.10 6.96
N LEU A 180 6.20 -11.62 6.78
CA LEU A 180 5.31 -12.04 5.70
C LEU A 180 5.95 -11.71 4.34
N VAL A 181 6.22 -12.72 3.52
CA VAL A 181 6.79 -12.54 2.17
C VAL A 181 5.83 -12.93 1.06
N GLU A 182 4.87 -13.81 1.31
CA GLU A 182 3.87 -14.17 0.31
C GLU A 182 2.52 -14.48 0.96
N THR A 183 1.42 -14.19 0.25
CA THR A 183 0.07 -14.61 0.60
C THR A 183 -0.68 -14.98 -0.65
N THR A 184 -1.25 -16.18 -0.66
CA THR A 184 -2.11 -16.68 -1.73
C THR A 184 -3.51 -16.89 -1.19
N LEU A 185 -4.49 -16.17 -1.75
CA LEU A 185 -5.91 -16.34 -1.52
C LEU A 185 -6.51 -17.11 -2.71
N SER A 186 -7.16 -18.25 -2.47
CA SER A 186 -7.73 -19.12 -3.50
C SER A 186 -9.17 -19.46 -3.14
N ASN A 187 -10.12 -19.36 -4.07
CA ASN A 187 -11.55 -19.58 -3.77
C ASN A 187 -12.07 -18.69 -2.61
N PHE A 188 -11.41 -17.55 -2.37
CA PHE A 188 -11.74 -16.63 -1.29
C PHE A 188 -12.92 -15.73 -1.69
N ALA A 189 -13.79 -15.40 -0.74
CA ALA A 189 -15.08 -14.74 -0.98
C ALA A 189 -15.95 -15.41 -2.08
N ASP A 190 -15.92 -16.75 -2.16
CA ASP A 190 -16.61 -17.59 -3.16
C ASP A 190 -16.27 -17.25 -4.62
N ASN A 191 -15.13 -16.60 -4.86
CA ASN A 191 -14.67 -16.18 -6.17
C ASN A 191 -13.65 -17.19 -6.74
N ASN A 192 -13.76 -17.55 -8.02
CA ASN A 192 -12.84 -18.47 -8.69
C ASN A 192 -11.49 -17.83 -9.10
N ILE A 193 -11.22 -16.62 -8.61
CA ILE A 193 -9.95 -15.92 -8.73
C ILE A 193 -9.00 -16.39 -7.62
N ILE A 194 -7.79 -16.77 -8.02
CA ILE A 194 -6.63 -16.93 -7.16
C ILE A 194 -5.89 -15.59 -7.15
N PHE A 195 -5.73 -14.98 -5.99
CA PHE A 195 -4.94 -13.77 -5.78
C PHE A 195 -3.63 -14.13 -5.07
N ASN A 196 -2.52 -13.60 -5.55
CA ASN A 196 -1.20 -13.77 -4.97
C ASN A 196 -0.58 -12.38 -4.73
N SER A 197 -0.08 -12.17 -3.51
CA SER A 197 0.67 -10.98 -3.11
C SER A 197 2.04 -11.41 -2.61
N LYS A 198 3.11 -10.82 -3.16
CA LYS A 198 4.50 -11.09 -2.77
C LYS A 198 5.18 -9.79 -2.34
N ILE A 199 5.83 -9.82 -1.18
CA ILE A 199 6.41 -8.64 -0.52
C ILE A 199 7.94 -8.73 -0.58
N ILE A 200 8.56 -7.68 -1.10
CA ILE A 200 10.02 -7.54 -1.23
C ILE A 200 10.47 -6.48 -0.23
N TYR A 201 11.55 -6.77 0.50
CA TYR A 201 12.06 -5.94 1.58
C TYR A 201 13.48 -5.44 1.31
N GLN A 202 13.71 -4.14 1.54
CA GLN A 202 15.04 -3.56 1.65
C GLN A 202 15.34 -3.34 3.15
N GLY A 203 16.30 -4.11 3.69
CA GLY A 203 16.51 -4.14 5.13
C GLY A 203 15.23 -4.58 5.84
N ASN A 204 14.67 -3.75 6.72
CA ASN A 204 13.43 -3.99 7.46
C ASN A 204 12.19 -3.26 6.87
N GLN A 205 12.34 -2.56 5.74
CA GLN A 205 11.26 -1.80 5.11
C GLN A 205 10.72 -2.56 3.89
N VAL A 206 9.41 -2.46 3.63
CA VAL A 206 8.82 -2.96 2.38
C VAL A 206 9.29 -2.05 1.25
N GLU A 207 9.97 -2.61 0.26
CA GLU A 207 10.46 -1.89 -0.93
C GLU A 207 9.43 -1.97 -2.07
N GLN A 208 8.84 -3.16 -2.26
CA GLN A 208 7.89 -3.41 -3.33
C GLN A 208 6.89 -4.48 -2.92
N VAL A 209 5.65 -4.36 -3.43
CA VAL A 209 4.67 -5.46 -3.40
C VAL A 209 4.26 -5.82 -4.83
N LEU A 210 4.35 -7.09 -5.17
CA LEU A 210 3.87 -7.67 -6.41
C LEU A 210 2.48 -8.25 -6.18
N TYR A 211 1.53 -7.96 -7.07
CA TYR A 211 0.17 -8.49 -7.02
C TYR A 211 -0.17 -9.16 -8.33
N ASN A 212 -0.58 -10.42 -8.26
CA ASN A 212 -1.07 -11.17 -9.42
C ASN A 212 -2.44 -11.76 -9.11
N ALA A 213 -3.33 -11.79 -10.10
CA ALA A 213 -4.59 -12.51 -10.00
C ALA A 213 -4.79 -13.40 -11.22
N TYR A 214 -5.32 -14.60 -10.99
CA TYR A 214 -5.50 -15.62 -11.99
C TYR A 214 -6.89 -16.24 -11.88
N VAL A 215 -7.58 -16.44 -12.99
CA VAL A 215 -8.78 -17.29 -13.03
C VAL A 215 -8.34 -18.74 -13.27
N LYS A 216 -8.73 -19.65 -12.37
CA LYS A 216 -8.53 -21.08 -12.59
C LYS A 216 -9.52 -21.58 -13.65
N MET A 217 -9.03 -22.07 -14.79
CA MET A 217 -9.87 -22.65 -15.85
C MET A 217 -9.97 -24.18 -15.73
N ASP A 218 -8.86 -24.83 -15.40
CA ASP A 218 -8.78 -26.25 -15.03
C ASP A 218 -7.59 -26.48 -14.07
N ASP A 219 -7.30 -27.71 -13.67
CA ASP A 219 -6.18 -28.02 -12.75
C ASP A 219 -4.77 -27.79 -13.33
N LYS A 220 -4.67 -27.52 -14.65
CA LYS A 220 -3.40 -27.30 -15.36
C LYS A 220 -3.32 -25.95 -16.06
N LYS A 221 -4.44 -25.20 -16.14
CA LYS A 221 -4.54 -23.91 -16.81
C LYS A 221 -5.11 -22.84 -15.90
N GLN A 222 -4.30 -21.81 -15.71
CA GLN A 222 -4.65 -20.55 -15.07
C GLN A 222 -4.54 -19.45 -16.13
N LEU A 223 -5.48 -18.51 -16.13
CA LEU A 223 -5.43 -17.32 -16.98
C LEU A 223 -5.13 -16.11 -16.09
N PRO A 224 -3.95 -15.47 -16.21
CA PRO A 224 -3.70 -14.19 -15.55
C PRO A 224 -4.74 -13.14 -15.98
N VAL A 225 -5.32 -12.46 -15.00
CA VAL A 225 -6.31 -11.39 -15.17
C VAL A 225 -5.89 -10.08 -14.50
N LEU A 226 -4.87 -10.10 -13.66
CA LEU A 226 -4.21 -8.92 -13.10
C LEU A 226 -2.72 -9.20 -12.92
N VAL A 227 -1.88 -8.25 -13.34
CA VAL A 227 -0.46 -8.16 -12.97
C VAL A 227 -0.21 -6.71 -12.57
N ARG A 228 0.30 -6.50 -11.37
CA ARG A 228 0.49 -5.18 -10.77
C ARG A 228 1.71 -5.16 -9.85
N GLU A 229 2.42 -4.06 -9.86
CA GLU A 229 3.57 -3.78 -8.99
C GLU A 229 3.30 -2.51 -8.19
N LYS A 230 3.71 -2.48 -6.92
CA LYS A 230 3.57 -1.31 -6.05
C LYS A 230 4.92 -1.01 -5.39
N ASP A 231 5.63 0.01 -5.89
CA ASP A 231 6.86 0.50 -5.28
C ASP A 231 6.52 1.34 -4.04
N ILE A 232 7.30 1.20 -2.97
CA ILE A 232 7.14 1.93 -1.71
C ILE A 232 8.42 2.74 -1.46
N ILE A 233 8.30 4.08 -1.46
CA ILE A 233 9.43 5.01 -1.41
C ILE A 233 9.39 5.78 -0.09
N TYR A 234 10.52 5.85 0.60
CA TYR A 234 10.70 6.56 1.86
C TYR A 234 11.70 7.71 1.72
N ASN A 235 11.47 8.80 2.44
CA ASN A 235 12.40 9.92 2.52
C ASN A 235 13.59 9.63 3.47
N ALA A 236 14.51 10.60 3.62
CA ALA A 236 15.68 10.49 4.49
C ALA A 236 15.33 10.24 5.96
N GLU A 237 14.18 10.74 6.42
CA GLU A 237 13.62 10.57 7.76
C GLU A 237 12.93 9.20 7.95
N LYS A 238 12.96 8.32 6.93
CA LYS A 238 12.26 7.02 6.87
C LYS A 238 10.74 7.14 7.01
N GLN A 239 10.18 8.28 6.65
CA GLN A 239 8.74 8.46 6.47
C GLN A 239 8.36 7.99 5.06
N LEU A 240 7.14 7.46 4.89
CA LEU A 240 6.62 7.10 3.58
C LEU A 240 6.43 8.36 2.74
N GLU A 241 7.22 8.54 1.69
CA GLU A 241 7.17 9.72 0.81
C GLU A 241 6.18 9.52 -0.33
N LYS A 242 6.19 8.32 -0.94
CA LYS A 242 5.42 8.03 -2.16
C LYS A 242 5.20 6.53 -2.34
N THR A 243 4.07 6.17 -2.95
CA THR A 243 3.85 4.85 -3.56
C THR A 243 3.62 5.00 -5.06
N ILE A 244 4.04 4.01 -5.85
CA ILE A 244 3.81 3.94 -7.29
C ILE A 244 3.21 2.58 -7.64
N THR A 245 1.92 2.55 -7.93
CA THR A 245 1.22 1.35 -8.37
C THR A 245 1.15 1.32 -9.89
N ARG A 246 1.76 0.32 -10.53
CA ARG A 246 1.72 0.07 -11.98
C ARG A 246 0.85 -1.13 -12.28
N THR A 247 -0.16 -0.97 -13.15
CA THR A 247 -0.96 -2.10 -13.66
C THR A 247 -0.59 -2.33 -15.12
N PHE A 248 -0.29 -3.57 -15.47
CA PHE A 248 0.21 -3.94 -16.81
C PHE A 248 -0.92 -4.40 -17.73
N LYS A 249 -0.85 -4.04 -19.01
CA LYS A 249 -1.77 -4.57 -20.03
C LYS A 249 -1.48 -6.04 -20.27
N LEU A 250 -2.53 -6.85 -20.25
CA LEU A 250 -2.47 -8.27 -20.56
C LEU A 250 -3.02 -8.56 -21.95
N SER A 251 -2.38 -9.48 -22.67
CA SER A 251 -2.88 -10.03 -23.92
C SER A 251 -4.10 -10.92 -23.68
N ALA A 252 -4.80 -11.32 -24.74
CA ALA A 252 -5.91 -12.29 -24.64
C ALA A 252 -5.49 -13.69 -24.10
N LYS A 253 -4.18 -13.93 -23.89
CA LYS A 253 -3.62 -15.12 -23.24
C LYS A 253 -3.20 -14.88 -21.78
N GLY A 254 -3.35 -13.66 -21.26
CA GLY A 254 -2.86 -13.25 -19.93
C GLY A 254 -1.36 -12.95 -19.87
N GLU A 255 -0.68 -12.80 -21.01
CA GLU A 255 0.74 -12.43 -21.07
C GLU A 255 0.88 -10.90 -21.01
N VAL A 256 1.81 -10.37 -20.22
CA VAL A 256 2.12 -8.91 -20.22
C VAL A 256 2.56 -8.49 -21.63
N ILE A 257 1.90 -7.46 -22.16
CA ILE A 257 2.21 -6.93 -23.51
C ILE A 257 3.53 -6.17 -23.45
N ILE A 258 4.42 -6.47 -24.40
CA ILE A 258 5.68 -5.77 -24.62
C ILE A 258 5.57 -4.93 -25.90
N ASN A 259 5.97 -3.66 -25.84
CA ASN A 259 5.90 -2.73 -26.97
C ASN A 259 7.07 -2.91 -27.97
N ASP A 260 7.06 -2.11 -29.03
CA ASP A 260 8.09 -2.08 -30.08
C ASP A 260 9.48 -1.64 -29.61
N LYS A 261 9.59 -1.07 -28.40
CA LYS A 261 10.83 -0.68 -27.73
C LYS A 261 11.34 -1.70 -26.71
N ASN A 262 10.68 -2.86 -26.60
CA ASN A 262 10.97 -3.88 -25.59
C ASN A 262 10.71 -3.42 -24.14
N GLU A 263 9.69 -2.56 -23.95
CA GLU A 263 9.20 -2.11 -22.64
C GLU A 263 7.84 -2.76 -22.34
N GLN A 264 7.52 -3.03 -21.07
CA GLN A 264 6.21 -3.53 -20.66
C GLN A 264 5.13 -2.44 -20.79
N GLU A 265 4.01 -2.75 -21.42
CA GLU A 265 2.90 -1.79 -21.57
C GLU A 265 2.08 -1.67 -20.28
N LEU A 266 1.90 -0.42 -19.85
CA LEU A 266 1.08 -0.06 -18.69
C LEU A 266 -0.37 0.23 -19.13
N GLU A 267 -1.33 -0.36 -18.41
CA GLU A 267 -2.74 0.01 -18.50
C GLU A 267 -3.01 1.31 -17.73
N SER A 268 -2.43 1.39 -16.52
CA SER A 268 -2.50 2.56 -15.66
C SER A 268 -1.29 2.67 -14.74
N THR A 269 -1.07 3.87 -14.21
CA THR A 269 -0.15 4.13 -13.10
C THR A 269 -0.80 5.07 -12.12
N GLU A 270 -0.92 4.63 -10.87
CA GLU A 270 -1.34 5.43 -9.73
C GLU A 270 -0.10 5.83 -8.92
N THR A 271 -0.03 7.10 -8.55
CA THR A 271 1.01 7.67 -7.69
C THR A 271 0.33 8.34 -6.51
N CYS A 272 0.55 7.84 -5.29
CA CYS A 272 0.18 8.55 -4.07
C CYS A 272 1.43 9.24 -3.50
N SER A 273 1.38 10.56 -3.36
CA SER A 273 2.44 11.36 -2.73
C SER A 273 1.98 11.84 -1.35
N TYR A 274 2.78 11.61 -0.32
CA TYR A 274 2.44 11.89 1.08
C TYR A 274 3.23 13.10 1.57
N SER A 275 2.54 14.11 2.12
CA SER A 275 3.10 15.47 2.26
C SER A 275 2.94 16.13 3.63
N GLU A 276 2.14 15.56 4.53
CA GLU A 276 2.08 15.97 5.93
C GLU A 276 2.22 14.75 6.84
N TYR A 277 2.90 14.92 7.96
CA TYR A 277 3.20 13.87 8.94
C TYR A 277 2.92 14.37 10.36
N ASN A 278 2.49 13.47 11.23
CA ASN A 278 2.28 13.77 12.64
C ASN A 278 3.54 13.50 13.49
N GLN A 279 3.43 13.71 14.81
CA GLN A 279 4.54 13.54 15.77
C GLN A 279 5.10 12.10 15.83
N SER A 280 4.33 11.10 15.40
CA SER A 280 4.76 9.70 15.31
C SER A 280 5.42 9.36 13.98
N ASN A 281 5.62 10.33 13.07
CA ASN A 281 6.10 10.16 11.69
C ASN A 281 5.13 9.45 10.73
N ASP A 282 3.86 9.29 11.11
CA ASP A 282 2.82 8.75 10.22
C ASP A 282 2.22 9.86 9.34
N TRP A 283 1.95 9.54 8.08
CA TRP A 283 1.35 10.50 7.14
C TRP A 283 -0.09 10.86 7.52
N THR A 284 -0.47 12.11 7.30
CA THR A 284 -1.82 12.65 7.58
C THR A 284 -2.50 13.22 6.34
N LYS A 285 -1.74 13.57 5.28
CA LYS A 285 -2.29 13.93 3.97
C LYS A 285 -1.54 13.24 2.84
N ALA A 286 -2.30 12.86 1.82
CA ALA A 286 -1.77 12.33 0.58
C ALA A 286 -2.55 12.87 -0.64
N VAL A 287 -1.91 12.85 -1.80
CA VAL A 287 -2.53 13.12 -3.09
C VAL A 287 -2.25 11.93 -4.00
N CYS A 288 -3.31 11.24 -4.42
CA CYS A 288 -3.23 10.10 -5.32
C CYS A 288 -3.68 10.52 -6.73
N GLU A 289 -2.82 10.31 -7.71
CA GLU A 289 -3.06 10.62 -9.12
C GLU A 289 -2.94 9.34 -9.96
N THR A 290 -4.01 8.98 -10.64
CA THR A 290 -4.06 7.86 -11.58
C THR A 290 -3.96 8.39 -13.00
N THR A 291 -3.09 7.77 -13.79
CA THR A 291 -2.82 8.10 -15.20
C THR A 291 -3.03 6.88 -16.08
N GLY A 292 -3.42 7.09 -17.34
CA GLY A 292 -3.85 6.04 -18.27
C GLY A 292 -5.38 5.97 -18.39
N ASN A 293 -5.92 4.77 -18.56
CA ASN A 293 -7.37 4.57 -18.62
C ASN A 293 -8.02 4.98 -17.28
N GLY A 294 -9.02 5.88 -17.30
CA GLY A 294 -9.68 6.37 -16.08
C GLY A 294 -8.87 7.40 -15.28
N SER A 295 -8.04 8.20 -15.95
CA SER A 295 -7.19 9.22 -15.30
C SER A 295 -7.96 10.13 -14.35
N SER A 296 -7.41 10.35 -13.16
CA SER A 296 -8.16 10.89 -12.00
C SER A 296 -7.23 11.32 -10.86
N LYS A 297 -7.76 12.11 -9.91
CA LYS A 297 -7.00 12.67 -8.78
C LYS A 297 -7.84 12.74 -7.51
N ILE A 298 -7.34 12.18 -6.41
CA ILE A 298 -7.95 12.21 -5.07
C ILE A 298 -6.99 12.90 -4.08
N ASN A 299 -7.56 13.73 -3.20
CA ASN A 299 -6.88 14.15 -1.98
C ASN A 299 -7.37 13.28 -0.81
N LEU A 300 -6.44 12.73 -0.03
CA LEU A 300 -6.72 11.89 1.13
C LEU A 300 -6.33 12.64 2.41
N THR A 301 -7.18 12.55 3.43
CA THR A 301 -6.84 12.95 4.80
C THR A 301 -6.91 11.74 5.73
N ARG A 302 -5.83 11.46 6.45
CA ARG A 302 -5.71 10.35 7.42
C ARG A 302 -5.68 10.90 8.84
N THR A 303 -6.58 10.40 9.68
CA THR A 303 -6.64 10.67 11.12
C THR A 303 -6.29 9.39 11.86
N ILE A 304 -5.48 9.50 12.91
CA ILE A 304 -4.92 8.36 13.64
C ILE A 304 -5.08 8.59 15.14
N GLU A 305 -5.66 7.62 15.84
CA GLU A 305 -5.63 7.49 17.30
C GLU A 305 -4.62 6.39 17.66
N TYR A 306 -3.71 6.67 18.60
CA TYR A 306 -2.70 5.72 19.07
C TYR A 306 -3.14 4.99 20.35
N LEU A 307 -2.51 3.85 20.62
CA LEU A 307 -2.55 3.18 21.93
C LEU A 307 -1.66 3.93 22.95
#